data_AF-A0A4D5RKF5-F1
#
_entry.id   AF-A0A4D5RKF5-F1
#
_cell.length_a   1.000
_cell.length_b   1.000
_cell.length_c   1.000
_cell.angle_alpha   90.00
_cell.angle_beta   90.00
_cell.angle_gamma   90.00
#
_symmetry.space_group_name_H-M   'P 1'
#
loop_
_entity.id
_entity.type
_entity.pdbx_description
1 polymer ?
#
loop_
_entity_poly.entity_id
_entity_poly.type
_entity_poly.pdbx_seq_one_letter_code
_entity_poly.pdbx_strand_id
1 'polypeptide(L)'
;MTGTDLAVSKVVVHPLVLLSVVDHFNRMGKIGHQDRVVGILLGSWKEKGVLDVSNSFAVPFDEDEKDKSVWFLDHDYLEHMYSMFKKVNARERIVGWYHTGPNLHPSDIPINELVRRYCSTSVLVIIDAQLLSIGLPTEAYIAVEEVHDDGTPTTKTFEHVSSEIGAEEAEEVGVEHLLRDIKDTTLGTLSQRITNQLMGLKGLQGQVHHIREYLEQVVVGKLPVNHTIIYQLQDIFNLLPDVGLQEFVKSLYIKTNDQMLVVYLASLVRSVVALHNLINNKITNRDAEKKESSSAKKEEPKDKKKEVKG
;
A
#
# COMPACT_ATOMS: atom_id res chain seq x y z
N MET A 1 16.67 27.56 -9.10
CA MET A 1 16.18 27.43 -7.73
C MET A 1 16.54 26.04 -7.26
N THR A 2 17.54 25.96 -6.40
CA THR A 2 18.16 24.73 -5.92
C THR A 2 17.15 23.92 -5.12
N GLY A 3 16.90 22.69 -5.55
CA GLY A 3 16.03 21.76 -4.84
C GLY A 3 16.43 21.67 -3.38
N THR A 4 15.49 21.91 -2.49
CA THR A 4 15.60 21.51 -1.10
C THR A 4 15.74 19.98 -1.11
N ASP A 5 16.93 19.48 -0.76
CA ASP A 5 17.12 18.08 -0.41
C ASP A 5 16.19 17.80 0.78
N LEU A 6 14.97 17.34 0.50
CA LEU A 6 14.18 16.62 1.48
C LEU A 6 15.06 15.45 1.92
N ALA A 7 15.52 15.48 3.18
CA ALA A 7 16.36 14.42 3.75
C ALA A 7 15.69 13.03 3.65
N VAL A 8 14.37 13.00 3.42
CA VAL A 8 13.54 11.82 3.25
C VAL A 8 12.71 11.98 1.98
N SER A 9 12.99 11.17 0.97
CA SER A 9 12.21 11.15 -0.27
C SER A 9 11.01 10.21 -0.18
N LYS A 10 11.14 9.14 0.62
CA LYS A 10 10.18 8.05 0.67
C LYS A 10 10.24 7.32 2.00
N VAL A 11 9.08 6.92 2.51
CA VAL A 11 8.95 6.11 3.73
C VAL A 11 8.38 4.74 3.36
N VAL A 12 9.09 3.69 3.74
CA VAL A 12 8.68 2.29 3.56
C VAL A 12 8.27 1.75 4.92
N VAL A 13 6.99 1.39 5.06
CA VAL A 13 6.44 0.83 6.30
C VAL A 13 6.27 -0.67 6.15
N HIS A 14 6.83 -1.44 7.07
CA HIS A 14 6.71 -2.90 7.07
C HIS A 14 5.36 -3.36 7.65
N PRO A 15 4.71 -4.41 7.10
CA PRO A 15 3.45 -4.96 7.63
C PRO A 15 3.47 -5.29 9.12
N LEU A 16 4.63 -5.66 9.67
CA LEU A 16 4.79 -5.90 11.11
C LEU A 16 4.43 -4.68 11.96
N VAL A 17 4.81 -3.48 11.50
CA VAL A 17 4.50 -2.20 12.17
C VAL A 17 3.00 -1.99 12.19
N LEU A 18 2.33 -2.19 11.05
CA LEU A 18 0.87 -2.04 10.95
C LEU A 18 0.14 -3.00 11.89
N LEU A 19 0.58 -4.26 11.95
CA LEU A 19 0.02 -5.25 12.86
C LEU A 19 0.23 -4.86 14.33
N SER A 20 1.42 -4.36 14.68
CA SER A 20 1.75 -3.88 16.03
C SER A 20 0.86 -2.70 16.46
N VAL A 21 0.63 -1.76 15.54
CA VAL A 21 -0.22 -0.59 15.76
C VAL A 21 -1.69 -1.00 15.97
N VAL A 22 -2.20 -1.90 15.12
CA VAL A 22 -3.57 -2.43 15.25
C VAL A 22 -3.75 -3.24 16.53
N ASP A 23 -2.76 -4.04 16.94
CA ASP A 23 -2.79 -4.75 18.23
C ASP A 23 -2.78 -3.76 19.40
N HIS A 24 -1.97 -2.70 19.33
CA HIS A 24 -1.95 -1.64 20.33
C HIS A 24 -3.31 -0.95 20.45
N PHE A 25 -3.91 -0.55 19.32
CA PHE A 25 -5.25 0.03 19.27
C PHE A 25 -6.31 -0.89 19.89
N ASN A 26 -6.27 -2.19 19.58
CA ASN A 26 -7.21 -3.18 20.14
C ASN A 26 -7.02 -3.41 21.65
N ARG A 27 -5.79 -3.30 22.18
CA ARG A 27 -5.53 -3.41 23.62
C ARG A 27 -6.10 -2.23 24.39
N MET A 28 -5.91 -1.01 23.87
CA MET A 28 -6.46 0.21 24.46
C MET A 28 -7.99 0.25 24.36
N GLY A 29 -8.56 -0.18 23.23
CA GLY A 29 -10.00 -0.26 23.03
C GLY A 29 -10.73 -1.19 24.01
N LYS A 30 -10.05 -2.21 24.56
CA LYS A 30 -10.63 -3.08 25.61
C LYS A 30 -10.71 -2.40 26.98
N ILE A 31 -9.89 -1.39 27.22
CA ILE A 31 -9.80 -0.64 28.48
C ILE A 31 -10.88 0.47 28.52
N GLY A 32 -11.59 0.70 27.41
CA GLY A 32 -12.71 1.65 27.31
C GLY A 32 -12.32 3.05 26.84
N HIS A 33 -11.03 3.29 26.61
CA HIS A 33 -10.52 4.50 25.97
C HIS A 33 -10.39 4.26 24.46
N GLN A 34 -11.22 4.92 23.66
CA GLN A 34 -11.07 5.00 22.19
C GLN A 34 -10.20 6.19 21.77
N ASP A 35 -9.28 6.58 22.64
CA ASP A 35 -8.39 7.71 22.38
C ASP A 35 -7.32 7.31 21.36
N ARG A 36 -6.76 8.32 20.70
CA ARG A 36 -5.67 8.11 19.75
C ARG A 36 -4.48 7.51 20.49
N VAL A 37 -3.84 6.56 19.82
CA VAL A 37 -2.75 5.80 20.38
C VAL A 37 -1.46 6.28 19.76
N VAL A 38 -0.46 6.58 20.58
CA VAL A 38 0.85 7.05 20.14
C VAL A 38 1.91 5.99 20.38
N GLY A 39 2.87 5.87 19.47
CA GLY A 39 4.02 5.01 19.65
C GLY A 39 5.21 5.46 18.85
N ILE A 40 6.33 4.79 19.07
CA ILE A 40 7.62 5.16 18.49
C ILE A 40 7.96 4.21 17.35
N LEU A 41 8.47 4.78 16.27
CA LEU A 41 8.92 4.06 15.10
C LEU A 41 10.43 3.81 15.19
N LEU A 42 10.78 2.55 15.01
CA LEU A 42 12.13 2.07 14.90
C LEU A 42 12.41 1.66 13.46
N GLY A 43 13.58 2.04 12.98
CA GLY A 43 13.93 1.79 11.61
C GLY A 43 15.39 2.03 11.32
N SER A 44 15.70 1.97 10.04
CA SER A 44 17.03 2.28 9.52
C SER A 44 16.92 3.16 8.29
N TRP A 45 17.92 4.02 8.12
CA TRP A 45 18.05 4.85 6.93
C TRP A 45 18.77 4.05 5.85
N LYS A 46 18.11 3.85 4.71
CA LYS A 46 18.73 3.26 3.52
C LYS A 46 19.43 4.33 2.70
N GLU A 47 20.27 3.90 1.76
CA GLU A 47 20.87 4.78 0.77
C GLU A 47 19.79 5.51 -0.04
N LYS A 48 20.08 6.74 -0.50
CA LYS A 48 19.18 7.60 -1.30
C LYS A 48 17.99 8.21 -0.54
N GLY A 49 18.09 8.38 0.79
CA GLY A 49 17.07 9.10 1.56
C GLY A 49 15.75 8.35 1.65
N VAL A 50 15.79 7.01 1.61
CA VAL A 50 14.63 6.15 1.86
C VAL A 50 14.64 5.71 3.31
N LEU A 51 13.56 5.99 4.03
CA LEU A 51 13.39 5.58 5.41
C LEU A 51 12.70 4.21 5.45
N ASP A 52 13.35 3.22 6.07
CA ASP A 52 12.80 1.87 6.24
C ASP A 52 12.35 1.69 7.68
N VAL A 53 11.04 1.54 7.88
CA VAL A 53 10.41 1.37 9.19
C VAL A 53 10.14 -0.10 9.42
N SER A 54 11.00 -0.74 10.21
CA SER A 54 10.97 -2.19 10.45
C SER A 54 10.15 -2.56 11.67
N ASN A 55 10.24 -1.77 12.75
CA ASN A 55 9.64 -2.12 14.03
C ASN A 55 9.02 -0.91 14.71
N SER A 56 8.17 -1.16 15.70
CA SER A 56 7.53 -0.10 16.47
C SER A 56 7.17 -0.60 17.85
N PHE A 57 7.11 0.31 18.82
CA PHE A 57 6.59 -0.01 20.14
C PHE A 57 5.65 1.08 20.64
N ALA A 58 4.67 0.63 21.41
CA ALA A 58 3.70 1.44 22.11
C ALA A 58 4.37 2.25 23.23
N VAL A 59 4.00 3.52 23.40
CA VAL A 59 4.36 4.30 24.59
C VAL A 59 3.07 4.71 25.30
N PRO A 60 3.00 4.60 26.64
CA PRO A 60 1.87 5.14 27.39
C PRO A 60 1.71 6.63 27.08
N PHE A 61 0.56 6.98 26.53
CA PHE A 61 0.21 8.32 26.10
C PHE A 61 -1.19 8.63 26.57
N ASP A 62 -1.33 9.73 27.29
CA ASP A 62 -2.62 10.25 27.76
C ASP A 62 -2.77 11.68 27.26
N GLU A 63 -3.94 11.99 26.71
CA GLU A 63 -4.34 13.33 26.31
C GLU A 63 -5.63 13.68 27.03
N ASP A 64 -5.74 14.92 27.51
CA ASP A 64 -6.98 15.39 28.11
C ASP A 64 -8.03 15.62 27.00
N GLU A 65 -9.22 15.02 27.14
CA GLU A 65 -10.34 15.20 26.21
C GLU A 65 -10.79 16.67 26.12
N LYS A 66 -10.64 17.44 27.20
CA LYS A 66 -11.10 18.83 27.28
C LYS A 66 -10.07 19.82 26.75
N ASP A 67 -8.81 19.65 27.13
CA ASP A 67 -7.69 20.47 26.70
C ASP A 67 -6.68 19.65 25.92
N LYS A 68 -6.89 19.56 24.60
CA LYS A 68 -6.01 18.82 23.68
C LYS A 68 -4.55 19.28 23.69
N SER A 69 -4.25 20.45 24.26
CA SER A 69 -2.88 20.94 24.40
C SER A 69 -2.11 20.26 25.54
N VAL A 70 -2.81 19.59 26.47
CA VAL A 70 -2.21 18.90 27.62
C VAL A 70 -2.12 17.42 27.27
N TRP A 71 -0.91 16.96 27.05
CA TRP A 71 -0.60 15.56 26.77
C TRP A 71 0.60 15.12 27.62
N PHE A 72 0.62 13.84 27.94
CA PHE A 72 1.69 13.21 28.69
C PHE A 72 2.30 12.07 27.87
N LEU A 73 3.64 12.05 27.82
CA LEU A 73 4.41 10.97 27.21
C LEU A 73 5.52 10.55 28.18
N ASP A 74 5.59 9.25 28.46
CA ASP A 74 6.59 8.70 29.37
C ASP A 74 7.97 8.56 28.67
N HIS A 75 8.87 9.47 29.03
CA HIS A 75 10.26 9.48 28.56
C HIS A 75 11.12 8.37 29.13
N ASP A 76 10.88 7.98 30.38
CA ASP A 76 11.70 6.97 31.06
C ASP A 76 11.43 5.61 30.42
N TYR A 77 10.14 5.33 30.16
CA TYR A 77 9.74 4.15 29.40
C TYR A 77 10.36 4.11 28.00
N LEU A 78 10.37 5.25 27.28
CA LEU A 78 11.00 5.37 25.96
C LEU A 78 12.47 4.98 26.00
N GLU A 79 13.25 5.55 26.92
CA GLU A 79 14.70 5.32 27.00
C GLU A 79 15.02 3.88 27.42
N HIS A 80 14.27 3.33 28.38
CA HIS A 80 14.42 1.95 28.81
C HIS A 80 14.08 0.95 27.70
N MET A 81 12.94 1.14 27.00
CA MET A 81 12.55 0.28 25.87
C MET A 81 13.55 0.40 24.72
N TYR A 82 13.94 1.61 24.36
CA TYR A 82 14.92 1.83 23.30
C TYR A 82 16.25 1.16 23.63
N SER A 83 16.74 1.23 24.88
CA SER A 83 17.94 0.53 25.33
C SER A 83 17.83 -0.98 25.16
N MET A 84 16.66 -1.57 25.43
CA MET A 84 16.43 -3.01 25.23
C MET A 84 16.41 -3.40 23.75
N PHE A 85 15.67 -2.66 22.91
CA PHE A 85 15.67 -2.89 21.47
C PHE A 85 17.06 -2.72 20.86
N LYS A 86 17.83 -1.73 21.33
CA LYS A 86 19.20 -1.49 20.88
C LYS A 86 20.16 -2.62 21.24
N LYS A 87 19.95 -3.29 22.38
CA LYS A 87 20.72 -4.46 22.81
C LYS A 87 20.44 -5.69 21.94
N VAL A 88 19.19 -5.86 21.50
CA VAL A 88 18.79 -6.99 20.63
C VAL A 88 19.21 -6.73 19.19
N ASN A 89 18.93 -5.53 18.67
CA ASN A 89 19.28 -5.13 17.31
C ASN A 89 19.99 -3.77 17.29
N ALA A 90 21.30 -3.79 17.07
CA ALA A 90 22.11 -2.58 17.02
C ALA A 90 21.85 -1.72 15.76
N ARG A 91 21.22 -2.26 14.72
CA ARG A 91 20.95 -1.53 13.46
C ARG A 91 19.75 -0.59 13.59
N GLU A 92 18.76 -0.97 14.38
CA GLU A 92 17.56 -0.16 14.60
C GLU A 92 17.88 1.11 15.39
N ARG A 93 17.28 2.21 14.96
CA ARG A 93 17.32 3.52 15.61
C ARG A 93 15.92 4.11 15.63
N ILE A 94 15.70 5.08 16.51
CA ILE A 94 14.47 5.87 16.51
C ILE A 94 14.47 6.72 15.24
N VAL A 95 13.45 6.56 14.41
CA VAL A 95 13.29 7.27 13.14
C VAL A 95 12.12 8.24 13.15
N GLY A 96 11.21 8.08 14.11
CA GLY A 96 10.02 8.90 14.20
C GLY A 96 9.02 8.32 15.18
N TRP A 97 7.77 8.70 15.00
CA TRP A 97 6.65 8.25 15.82
C TRP A 97 5.41 8.10 14.95
N TYR A 98 4.45 7.34 15.45
CA TYR A 98 3.17 7.15 14.80
C TYR A 98 2.05 7.51 15.77
N HIS A 99 0.89 7.85 15.21
CA HIS A 99 -0.34 7.84 15.97
C HIS A 99 -1.49 7.23 15.17
N THR A 100 -2.44 6.62 15.89
CA THR A 100 -3.68 6.13 15.31
C THR A 100 -4.73 7.21 15.41
N GLY A 101 -5.06 7.88 14.30
CA GLY A 101 -6.10 8.90 14.30
C GLY A 101 -6.38 9.39 12.89
N PRO A 102 -7.64 9.68 12.52
CA PRO A 102 -7.97 9.97 11.13
C PRO A 102 -7.47 11.34 10.67
N ASN A 103 -7.23 12.29 11.58
CA ASN A 103 -6.82 13.66 11.25
C ASN A 103 -5.68 14.13 12.18
N LEU A 104 -4.79 14.98 11.64
CA LEU A 104 -3.78 15.69 12.42
C LEU A 104 -4.42 16.61 13.46
N HIS A 105 -3.76 16.70 14.61
CA HIS A 105 -4.09 17.62 15.68
C HIS A 105 -2.99 18.67 15.87
N PRO A 106 -3.33 19.90 16.32
CA PRO A 106 -2.33 20.93 16.62
C PRO A 106 -1.27 20.47 17.64
N SER A 107 -1.63 19.54 18.52
CA SER A 107 -0.77 18.95 19.54
C SER A 107 0.33 18.05 18.97
N ASP A 108 0.26 17.69 17.69
CA ASP A 108 1.28 16.83 17.05
C ASP A 108 2.59 17.58 16.80
N ILE A 109 2.53 18.90 16.65
CA ILE A 109 3.72 19.75 16.49
C ILE A 109 4.61 19.68 17.74
N PRO A 110 4.12 19.96 18.97
CA PRO A 110 4.94 19.86 20.17
C PRO A 110 5.38 18.43 20.49
N ILE A 111 4.57 17.40 20.19
CA ILE A 111 4.99 15.99 20.33
C ILE A 111 6.17 15.71 19.40
N ASN A 112 6.12 16.16 18.15
CA ASN A 112 7.21 15.96 17.22
C ASN A 112 8.49 16.70 17.63
N GLU A 113 8.37 17.88 18.22
CA GLU A 113 9.53 18.62 18.75
C GLU A 113 10.20 17.91 19.95
N LEU A 114 9.41 17.19 20.73
CA LEU A 114 9.93 16.34 21.79
C LEU A 114 10.75 15.16 21.22
N VAL A 115 10.19 14.45 20.23
CA VAL A 115 10.84 13.31 19.56
C VAL A 115 12.09 13.77 18.78
N ARG A 116 12.11 15.02 18.29
CA ARG A 116 13.27 15.62 17.62
C ARG A 116 14.53 15.68 18.48
N ARG A 117 14.40 15.68 19.80
CA ARG A 117 15.55 15.60 20.72
C ARG A 117 16.32 14.27 20.58
N TYR A 118 15.60 13.21 20.21
CA TYR A 118 16.17 11.88 20.02
C TYR A 118 16.55 11.62 18.55
N CYS A 119 15.86 12.23 17.58
CA CYS A 119 16.13 12.07 16.15
C CYS A 119 16.02 13.39 15.39
N SER A 120 17.09 13.78 14.69
CA SER A 120 17.14 15.04 13.91
C SER A 120 16.10 15.12 12.80
N THR A 121 15.74 13.99 12.20
CA THR A 121 14.78 13.88 11.08
C THR A 121 13.62 12.96 11.48
N SER A 122 12.86 13.40 12.49
CA SER A 122 11.65 12.71 12.96
C SER A 122 10.55 12.75 11.90
N VAL A 123 10.07 11.56 11.51
CA VAL A 123 8.91 11.37 10.63
C VAL A 123 7.70 11.00 11.47
N LEU A 124 6.56 11.62 11.16
CA LEU A 124 5.26 11.25 11.68
C LEU A 124 4.58 10.31 10.69
N VAL A 125 4.07 9.16 11.15
CA VAL A 125 3.24 8.28 10.32
C VAL A 125 1.86 8.16 10.94
N ILE A 126 0.85 8.56 10.17
CA ILE A 126 -0.55 8.37 10.53
C ILE A 126 -0.99 7.04 9.98
N ILE A 127 -1.52 6.20 10.87
CA ILE A 127 -2.02 4.89 10.53
C ILE A 127 -3.50 4.86 10.87
N ASP A 128 -4.33 4.61 9.86
CA ASP A 128 -5.76 4.43 10.08
C ASP A 128 -6.03 3.02 10.64
N ALA A 129 -6.58 2.98 11.86
CA ALA A 129 -6.97 1.74 12.50
C ALA A 129 -8.29 1.18 11.94
N GLN A 130 -9.08 2.01 11.24
CA GLN A 130 -10.33 1.61 10.62
C GLN A 130 -10.20 1.70 9.10
N LEU A 131 -10.42 0.60 8.37
CA LEU A 131 -10.34 0.58 6.91
C LEU A 131 -11.58 1.26 6.27
N LEU A 132 -11.69 2.59 6.40
CA LEU A 132 -12.79 3.38 5.84
C LEU A 132 -12.49 3.87 4.43
N SER A 133 -11.22 4.08 4.08
CA SER A 133 -10.80 4.66 2.81
C SER A 133 -10.21 3.64 1.84
N ILE A 134 -10.42 3.88 0.55
CA ILE A 134 -9.82 3.11 -0.54
C ILE A 134 -8.44 3.69 -0.80
N GLY A 135 -7.39 3.05 -0.29
CA GLY A 135 -6.02 3.54 -0.43
C GLY A 135 -5.04 2.79 0.47
N LEU A 136 -3.80 3.28 0.51
CA LEU A 136 -2.83 2.87 1.52
C LEU A 136 -3.27 3.51 2.86
N PRO A 137 -3.38 2.73 3.96
CA PRO A 137 -3.82 3.25 5.26
C PRO A 137 -2.72 4.02 6.00
N THR A 138 -1.64 4.39 5.31
CA THR A 138 -0.43 4.99 5.87
C THR A 138 -0.13 6.31 5.19
N GLU A 139 -0.13 7.39 5.96
CA GLU A 139 0.26 8.72 5.51
C GLU A 139 1.50 9.15 6.30
N ALA A 140 2.55 9.56 5.60
CA ALA A 140 3.79 9.99 6.23
C ALA A 140 3.95 11.49 6.11
N TYR A 141 4.41 12.12 7.19
CA TYR A 141 4.59 13.55 7.30
C TYR A 141 5.96 13.88 7.89
N ILE A 142 6.56 14.94 7.38
CA ILE A 142 7.78 15.52 7.93
C ILE A 142 7.50 16.94 8.37
N ALA A 143 7.97 17.32 9.57
CA ALA A 143 7.84 18.71 9.98
C ALA A 143 8.87 19.58 9.27
N VAL A 144 8.40 20.60 8.56
CA VAL A 144 9.22 21.60 7.89
C VAL A 144 8.84 22.97 8.45
N GLU A 145 9.84 23.84 8.57
CA GLU A 145 9.61 25.24 8.91
C GLU A 145 9.31 25.97 7.60
N GLU A 146 8.03 26.21 7.34
CA GLU A 146 7.61 27.02 6.20
C GLU A 146 7.73 28.49 6.56
N VAL A 147 8.49 29.20 5.72
CA VAL A 147 8.51 30.67 5.71
C VAL A 147 7.36 31.11 4.81
N HIS A 148 6.32 31.67 5.40
CA HIS A 148 5.22 32.24 4.65
C HIS A 148 5.69 33.48 3.88
N ASP A 149 5.28 33.58 2.61
CA ASP A 149 5.53 34.75 1.75
C ASP A 149 4.77 36.00 2.24
N ASP A 150 3.76 35.81 3.10
CA ASP A 150 2.92 36.87 3.70
C ASP A 150 3.60 37.61 4.88
N GLY A 151 4.87 37.29 5.17
CA GLY A 151 5.65 37.95 6.22
C GLY A 151 5.25 37.58 7.66
N THR A 152 4.36 36.61 7.84
CA THR A 152 4.06 36.04 9.16
C THR A 152 5.25 35.26 9.71
N PRO A 153 5.36 35.11 11.05
CA PRO A 153 6.41 34.29 11.66
C PRO A 153 6.46 32.88 11.08
N THR A 154 7.64 32.27 11.08
CA THR A 154 7.83 30.88 10.64
C THR A 154 6.94 29.96 11.46
N THR A 155 6.06 29.22 10.77
CA THR A 155 5.24 28.18 11.40
C THR A 155 5.75 26.82 10.98
N LYS A 156 5.87 25.90 11.93
CA LYS A 156 6.17 24.49 11.65
C LYS A 156 4.90 23.84 11.08
N THR A 157 4.96 23.42 9.83
CA THR A 157 3.91 22.67 9.14
C THR A 157 4.38 21.25 8.88
N PHE A 158 3.44 20.36 8.63
CA PHE A 158 3.73 18.99 8.21
C PHE A 158 3.59 18.89 6.70
N GLU A 159 4.69 18.55 6.03
CA GLU A 159 4.70 18.25 4.60
C GLU A 159 4.50 16.75 4.41
N HIS A 160 3.61 16.36 3.50
CA HIS A 160 3.36 14.96 3.20
C HIS A 160 4.52 14.34 2.40
N VAL A 161 5.01 13.19 2.84
CA VAL A 161 6.04 12.39 2.19
C VAL A 161 5.41 11.13 1.60
N SER A 162 5.84 10.72 0.40
CA SER A 162 5.35 9.49 -0.21
C SER A 162 5.60 8.27 0.69
N SER A 163 4.52 7.58 1.04
CA SER A 163 4.55 6.32 1.80
C SER A 163 4.29 5.12 0.89
N GLU A 164 4.98 4.01 1.14
CA GLU A 164 4.64 2.70 0.59
C GLU A 164 4.75 1.61 1.65
N ILE A 165 4.06 0.50 1.43
CA ILE A 165 4.20 -0.70 2.25
C ILE A 165 5.20 -1.62 1.56
N GLY A 166 6.32 -1.87 2.21
CA GLY A 166 7.34 -2.82 1.76
C GLY A 166 7.43 -4.01 2.71
N ALA A 167 7.90 -5.16 2.26
CA ALA A 167 8.08 -6.33 3.11
C ALA A 167 9.50 -6.89 2.96
N GLU A 168 10.03 -7.45 4.04
CA GLU A 168 11.22 -8.30 4.00
C GLU A 168 10.82 -9.74 3.61
N GLU A 169 11.75 -10.54 3.08
CA GLU A 169 11.49 -11.91 2.60
C GLU A 169 10.81 -12.80 3.66
N ALA A 170 11.23 -12.68 4.93
CA ALA A 170 10.61 -13.40 6.03
C ALA A 170 9.15 -12.96 6.30
N GLU A 171 8.87 -11.67 6.18
CA GLU A 171 7.52 -11.12 6.36
C GLU A 171 6.62 -11.46 5.18
N GLU A 172 7.15 -11.44 3.96
CA GLU A 172 6.40 -11.78 2.74
C GLU A 172 5.82 -13.19 2.84
N VAL A 173 6.62 -14.17 3.28
CA VAL A 173 6.15 -15.54 3.50
C VAL A 173 5.07 -15.61 4.58
N GLY A 174 5.22 -14.84 5.67
CA GLY A 174 4.24 -14.78 6.75
C GLY A 174 2.90 -14.18 6.31
N VAL A 175 2.95 -13.05 5.61
CA VAL A 175 1.76 -12.36 5.08
C VAL A 175 1.09 -13.21 3.99
N GLU A 176 1.86 -13.82 3.09
CA GLU A 176 1.31 -14.72 2.07
C GLU A 176 0.58 -15.91 2.70
N HIS A 177 1.14 -16.49 3.77
CA HIS A 177 0.49 -17.57 4.49
C HIS A 177 -0.86 -17.15 5.10
N LEU A 178 -0.90 -15.96 5.73
CA LEU A 178 -2.14 -15.42 6.33
C LEU A 178 -3.19 -15.08 5.27
N LEU A 179 -2.76 -14.68 4.07
CA LEU A 179 -3.64 -14.29 2.98
C LEU A 179 -4.12 -15.47 2.13
N ARG A 180 -3.73 -16.72 2.43
CA ARG A 180 -4.12 -17.89 1.64
C ARG A 180 -5.64 -18.08 1.54
N ASP A 181 -6.38 -17.67 2.56
CA ASP A 181 -7.84 -17.79 2.62
C ASP A 181 -8.58 -16.65 1.89
N ILE A 182 -7.88 -15.54 1.61
CA ILE A 182 -8.47 -14.32 1.01
C ILE A 182 -7.99 -14.13 -0.43
N LYS A 183 -6.75 -14.52 -0.73
CA LYS A 183 -6.09 -14.28 -2.01
C LYS A 183 -6.46 -15.40 -2.98
N ASP A 184 -7.43 -15.10 -3.85
CA ASP A 184 -7.68 -15.90 -5.05
C ASP A 184 -6.51 -15.76 -6.03
N THR A 185 -5.45 -16.54 -5.82
CA THR A 185 -4.30 -16.67 -6.74
C THR A 185 -4.72 -17.21 -8.13
N THR A 186 -5.98 -17.59 -8.29
CA THR A 186 -6.62 -18.00 -9.55
C THR A 186 -7.03 -16.83 -10.45
N LEU A 187 -7.00 -15.58 -9.94
CA LEU A 187 -7.29 -14.40 -10.75
C LEU A 187 -6.22 -14.21 -11.82
N GLY A 188 -6.60 -14.42 -13.08
CA GLY A 188 -5.72 -14.19 -14.22
C GLY A 188 -5.19 -12.74 -14.27
N THR A 189 -4.05 -12.56 -14.95
CA THR A 189 -3.36 -11.26 -15.10
C THR A 189 -4.26 -10.15 -15.67
N LEU A 190 -5.28 -10.50 -16.47
CA LEU A 190 -6.25 -9.55 -16.99
C LEU A 190 -7.17 -9.00 -15.89
N SER A 191 -7.73 -9.87 -15.05
CA SER A 191 -8.63 -9.47 -13.97
C SER A 191 -7.93 -8.53 -13.00
N GLN A 192 -6.67 -8.83 -12.64
CA GLN A 192 -5.85 -7.95 -11.79
C GLN A 192 -5.64 -6.57 -12.41
N ARG A 193 -5.32 -6.49 -13.71
CA ARG A 193 -5.14 -5.20 -14.40
C ARG A 193 -6.43 -4.38 -14.44
N ILE A 194 -7.57 -5.00 -14.68
CA ILE A 194 -8.88 -4.33 -14.67
C ILE A 194 -9.20 -3.82 -13.26
N THR A 195 -8.97 -4.64 -12.23
CA THR A 195 -9.15 -4.23 -10.84
C THR A 195 -8.25 -3.04 -10.49
N ASN A 196 -6.99 -3.05 -10.92
CA ASN A 196 -6.06 -1.92 -10.69
C ASN A 196 -6.54 -0.64 -11.39
N GLN A 197 -7.05 -0.72 -12.62
CA GLN A 197 -7.63 0.44 -13.31
C GLN A 197 -8.87 0.98 -12.59
N LEU A 198 -9.75 0.08 -12.13
CA LEU A 198 -10.96 0.44 -11.39
C LEU A 198 -10.64 1.06 -10.03
N MET A 199 -9.67 0.50 -9.30
CA MET A 199 -9.16 1.05 -8.05
C MET A 199 -8.52 2.43 -8.25
N GLY A 200 -7.73 2.60 -9.31
CA GLY A 200 -7.16 3.91 -9.68
C GLY A 200 -8.23 4.96 -9.97
N LEU A 201 -9.29 4.59 -10.68
CA LEU A 201 -10.42 5.50 -10.95
C LEU A 201 -11.19 5.87 -9.68
N LYS A 202 -11.43 4.90 -8.78
CA LYS A 202 -12.05 5.17 -7.48
C LYS A 202 -11.19 6.08 -6.61
N GLY A 203 -9.87 5.88 -6.62
CA GLY A 203 -8.91 6.76 -5.93
C GLY A 203 -8.98 8.18 -6.47
N LEU A 204 -8.96 8.35 -7.80
CA LEU A 204 -9.10 9.67 -8.43
C LEU A 204 -10.44 10.34 -8.08
N GLN A 205 -11.54 9.59 -8.07
CA GLN A 205 -12.84 10.09 -7.66
C GLN A 205 -12.82 10.61 -6.20
N GLY A 206 -12.18 9.89 -5.28
CA GLY A 206 -12.00 10.32 -3.90
C GLY A 206 -11.20 11.63 -3.79
N GLN A 207 -10.08 11.72 -4.51
CA GLN A 207 -9.25 12.93 -4.52
C GLN A 207 -10.00 14.15 -5.08
N VAL A 208 -10.74 13.99 -6.18
CA VAL A 208 -11.58 15.07 -6.73
C VAL A 208 -12.68 15.48 -5.75
N HIS A 209 -13.24 14.53 -5.00
CA HIS A 209 -14.23 14.82 -3.96
C HIS A 209 -13.63 15.66 -2.82
N HIS A 210 -12.42 15.32 -2.35
CA HIS A 210 -11.72 16.09 -1.31
C HIS A 210 -11.39 17.51 -1.79
N ILE A 211 -10.93 17.69 -3.04
CA ILE A 211 -10.69 19.02 -3.62
C ILE A 211 -11.99 19.84 -3.63
N ARG A 212 -13.10 19.24 -4.04
CA ARG A 212 -14.40 19.90 -4.02
C ARG A 212 -14.80 20.31 -2.61
N GLU A 213 -14.68 19.40 -1.64
CA GLU A 213 -15.04 19.67 -0.24
C GLU A 213 -14.22 20.82 0.34
N TYR A 214 -12.91 20.86 0.08
CA TYR A 214 -12.05 21.97 0.46
C TYR A 214 -12.53 23.30 -0.14
N LEU A 215 -12.79 23.33 -1.46
CA LEU A 215 -13.28 24.54 -2.12
C LEU A 215 -14.64 24.98 -1.58
N GLU A 216 -15.54 24.05 -1.26
CA GLU A 216 -16.83 24.33 -0.66
C GLU A 216 -16.67 24.95 0.75
N GLN A 217 -15.74 24.44 1.56
CA GLN A 217 -15.43 25.00 2.87
C GLN A 217 -14.82 26.41 2.80
N VAL A 218 -13.99 26.68 1.79
CA VAL A 218 -13.42 28.00 1.51
C VAL A 218 -14.49 28.99 1.06
N VAL A 219 -15.42 28.58 0.19
CA VAL A 219 -16.55 29.42 -0.27
C VAL A 219 -17.49 29.78 0.88
N VAL A 220 -17.75 28.83 1.79
CA VAL A 220 -18.56 29.07 3.01
C VAL A 220 -17.82 29.95 4.02
N GLY A 221 -16.50 30.15 3.88
CA GLY A 221 -15.69 31.00 4.74
C GLY A 221 -15.31 30.35 6.07
N LYS A 222 -15.38 29.02 6.19
CA LYS A 222 -14.96 28.29 7.41
C LYS A 222 -13.44 28.22 7.53
N LEU A 223 -12.72 28.16 6.41
CA LEU A 223 -11.27 28.15 6.35
C LEU A 223 -10.74 29.35 5.56
N PRO A 224 -9.59 29.92 5.95
CA PRO A 224 -8.93 30.96 5.17
C PRO A 224 -8.46 30.39 3.83
N VAL A 225 -8.46 31.25 2.82
CA VAL A 225 -7.99 30.90 1.47
C VAL A 225 -6.49 30.66 1.50
N ASN A 226 -6.05 29.42 1.26
CA ASN A 226 -4.63 29.16 1.00
C ASN A 226 -4.32 29.37 -0.48
N HIS A 227 -3.53 30.40 -0.78
CA HIS A 227 -3.18 30.79 -2.14
C HIS A 227 -2.30 29.76 -2.85
N THR A 228 -1.41 29.05 -2.13
CA THR A 228 -0.52 28.04 -2.75
C THR A 228 -1.32 26.88 -3.33
N ILE A 229 -2.33 26.40 -2.60
CA ILE A 229 -3.23 25.34 -3.06
C ILE A 229 -4.01 25.78 -4.30
N ILE A 230 -4.49 27.04 -4.32
CA ILE A 230 -5.22 27.56 -5.48
C ILE A 230 -4.32 27.64 -6.72
N TYR A 231 -3.08 28.09 -6.58
CA TYR A 231 -2.15 28.13 -7.70
C TYR A 231 -1.86 26.72 -8.24
N GLN A 232 -1.65 25.74 -7.36
CA GLN A 232 -1.48 24.34 -7.78
C GLN A 232 -2.73 23.80 -8.49
N LEU A 233 -3.93 24.10 -7.99
CA LEU A 233 -5.18 23.72 -8.65
C LEU A 233 -5.32 24.37 -10.03
N GLN A 234 -4.94 25.64 -10.17
CA GLN A 234 -4.94 26.33 -11.45
C GLN A 234 -3.96 25.67 -12.44
N ASP A 235 -2.77 25.30 -11.98
CA ASP A 235 -1.81 24.56 -12.80
C ASP A 235 -2.35 23.20 -13.24
N ILE A 236 -3.05 22.48 -12.35
CA ILE A 236 -3.74 21.22 -12.70
C ILE A 236 -4.74 21.44 -13.84
N PHE A 237 -5.55 22.51 -13.77
CA PHE A 237 -6.51 22.82 -14.84
C PHE A 237 -5.82 23.23 -16.15
N ASN A 238 -4.71 23.96 -16.08
CA ASN A 238 -3.93 24.36 -17.24
C ASN A 238 -3.21 23.17 -17.92
N LEU A 239 -2.87 22.14 -17.14
CA LEU A 239 -2.22 20.92 -17.62
C LEU A 239 -3.21 19.87 -18.16
N LEU A 240 -4.52 20.13 -18.09
CA LEU A 240 -5.51 19.22 -18.67
C LEU A 240 -5.28 19.11 -20.19
N PRO A 241 -5.08 17.88 -20.71
CA PRO A 241 -4.81 17.70 -22.12
C PRO A 241 -6.05 18.06 -22.95
N ASP A 242 -5.86 18.85 -24.01
CA ASP A 242 -6.91 19.12 -24.98
C ASP A 242 -7.17 17.87 -25.84
N VAL A 243 -8.21 17.13 -25.47
CA VAL A 243 -8.66 15.92 -26.16
C VAL A 243 -9.29 16.17 -27.53
N GLY A 244 -9.57 17.44 -27.88
CA GLY A 244 -10.17 17.83 -29.15
C GLY A 244 -9.17 17.98 -30.31
N LEU A 245 -7.87 17.95 -30.02
CA LEU A 245 -6.81 18.10 -31.03
C LEU A 245 -6.85 16.96 -32.06
N GLN A 246 -6.95 17.32 -33.34
CA GLN A 246 -7.00 16.36 -34.45
C GLN A 246 -5.78 15.43 -34.49
N GLU A 247 -4.61 15.92 -34.07
CA GLU A 247 -3.39 15.12 -33.97
C GLU A 247 -3.47 14.06 -32.86
N PHE A 248 -4.04 14.41 -31.70
CA PHE A 248 -4.28 13.46 -30.62
C PHE A 248 -5.27 12.37 -31.06
N VAL A 249 -6.39 12.76 -31.69
CA VAL A 249 -7.38 11.82 -32.21
C VAL A 249 -6.76 10.87 -33.24
N LYS A 250 -5.97 11.39 -34.18
CA LYS A 250 -5.28 10.58 -35.18
C LYS A 250 -4.28 9.61 -34.55
N SER A 251 -3.48 10.07 -33.59
CA SER A 251 -2.51 9.21 -32.89
C SER A 251 -3.20 8.10 -32.07
N LEU A 252 -4.35 8.40 -31.46
CA LEU A 252 -5.16 7.41 -30.74
C LEU A 252 -5.71 6.32 -31.68
N TYR A 253 -6.19 6.70 -32.87
CA TYR A 253 -6.63 5.74 -33.88
C TYR A 253 -5.49 4.85 -34.36
N ILE A 254 -4.32 5.41 -34.65
CA ILE A 254 -3.13 4.64 -35.06
C ILE A 254 -2.77 3.63 -33.96
N LYS A 255 -2.70 4.07 -32.71
CA LYS A 255 -2.37 3.19 -31.58
C LYS A 255 -3.41 2.10 -31.33
N THR A 256 -4.69 2.41 -31.50
CA THR A 256 -5.76 1.42 -31.36
C THR A 256 -5.67 0.38 -32.47
N ASN A 257 -5.39 0.80 -33.71
CA ASN A 257 -5.21 -0.13 -34.82
C ASN A 257 -4.00 -1.05 -34.61
N ASP A 258 -2.87 -0.50 -34.17
CA ASP A 258 -1.66 -1.29 -33.84
C ASP A 258 -1.95 -2.32 -32.73
N GLN A 259 -2.64 -1.90 -31.67
CA GLN A 259 -3.00 -2.79 -30.57
C GLN A 259 -3.97 -3.89 -31.02
N MET A 260 -4.92 -3.56 -31.89
CA MET A 260 -5.88 -4.51 -32.43
C MET A 260 -5.20 -5.57 -33.30
N LEU A 261 -4.17 -5.20 -34.07
CA LEU A 261 -3.35 -6.15 -34.83
C LEU A 261 -2.67 -7.19 -33.90
N VAL A 262 -2.10 -6.73 -32.78
CA VAL A 262 -1.49 -7.63 -31.78
C VAL A 262 -2.54 -8.57 -31.18
N VAL A 263 -3.74 -8.07 -30.87
CA VAL A 263 -4.85 -8.90 -30.36
C VAL A 263 -5.25 -9.97 -31.37
N TYR A 264 -5.36 -9.62 -32.65
CA TYR A 264 -5.68 -10.60 -33.70
C TYR A 264 -4.60 -11.68 -33.83
N LEU A 265 -3.33 -11.30 -33.88
CA LEU A 265 -2.23 -12.25 -33.97
C LEU A 265 -2.21 -13.20 -32.75
N ALA A 266 -2.37 -12.66 -31.55
CA ALA A 266 -2.44 -13.46 -30.32
C ALA A 266 -3.64 -14.43 -30.34
N SER A 267 -4.79 -14.01 -30.86
CA SER A 267 -5.96 -14.87 -30.99
C SER A 267 -5.74 -16.03 -31.96
N LEU A 268 -5.09 -15.76 -33.11
CA LEU A 268 -4.78 -16.78 -34.12
C LEU A 268 -3.79 -17.81 -33.58
N VAL A 269 -2.71 -17.35 -32.93
CA VAL A 269 -1.74 -18.24 -32.27
C VAL A 269 -2.44 -19.10 -31.22
N ARG A 270 -3.33 -18.51 -30.40
CA ARG A 270 -4.10 -19.27 -29.40
C ARG A 270 -4.98 -20.35 -30.04
N SER A 271 -5.64 -20.05 -31.16
CA SER A 271 -6.44 -21.05 -31.91
C SER A 271 -5.59 -22.19 -32.46
N VAL A 272 -4.41 -21.89 -33.02
CA VAL A 272 -3.47 -22.92 -33.52
C VAL A 272 -2.95 -23.80 -32.39
N VAL A 273 -2.56 -23.21 -31.25
CA VAL A 273 -2.10 -23.97 -30.07
C VAL A 273 -3.23 -24.85 -29.52
N ALA A 274 -4.45 -24.32 -29.41
CA ALA A 274 -5.60 -25.10 -28.95
C ALA A 274 -5.90 -26.28 -29.88
N LEU A 275 -5.83 -26.07 -31.19
CA LEU A 275 -6.03 -27.14 -32.18
C LEU A 275 -4.92 -28.20 -32.10
N HIS A 276 -3.66 -27.79 -31.98
CA HIS A 276 -2.53 -28.72 -31.80
C HIS A 276 -2.68 -29.55 -30.52
N ASN A 277 -3.04 -28.91 -29.41
CA ASN A 277 -3.30 -29.60 -28.14
C ASN A 277 -4.47 -30.59 -28.25
N LEU A 278 -5.54 -30.23 -28.96
CA LEU A 278 -6.69 -31.11 -29.19
C LEU A 278 -6.30 -32.34 -30.01
N ILE A 279 -5.51 -32.14 -31.07
CA ILE A 279 -5.00 -33.24 -31.90
C ILE A 279 -4.14 -34.18 -31.06
N ASN A 280 -3.18 -33.63 -30.31
CA ASN A 280 -2.30 -34.43 -29.45
C ASN A 280 -3.11 -35.22 -28.41
N ASN A 281 -4.08 -34.58 -27.75
CA ASN A 281 -4.97 -35.23 -26.79
C ASN A 281 -5.81 -36.35 -27.43
N LYS A 282 -6.30 -36.17 -28.66
CA LYS A 282 -7.04 -37.22 -29.37
C LYS A 282 -6.14 -38.40 -29.75
N ILE A 283 -4.90 -38.14 -30.17
CA ILE A 283 -3.94 -39.20 -30.51
C ILE A 283 -3.60 -40.01 -29.27
N THR A 284 -3.23 -39.35 -28.16
CA THR A 284 -2.92 -40.03 -26.90
C THR A 284 -4.10 -40.84 -26.37
N ASN A 285 -5.32 -40.30 -26.37
CA ASN A 285 -6.50 -41.05 -25.95
C ASN A 285 -6.77 -42.27 -26.83
N ARG A 286 -6.69 -42.12 -28.15
CA ARG A 286 -6.89 -43.25 -29.09
C ARG A 286 -5.84 -44.34 -28.90
N ASP A 287 -4.58 -43.96 -28.66
CA ASP A 287 -3.51 -44.92 -28.46
C ASP A 287 -3.59 -45.60 -27.08
N ALA A 288 -4.15 -44.92 -26.07
CA ALA A 288 -4.50 -45.50 -24.77
C ALA A 288 -5.64 -46.52 -24.89
N GLU A 289 -6.75 -46.18 -25.56
CA GLU A 289 -7.87 -47.11 -25.83
C GLU A 289 -7.43 -48.36 -26.59
N LYS A 290 -6.50 -48.22 -27.54
CA LYS A 290 -5.90 -49.36 -28.26
C LYS A 290 -5.04 -50.25 -27.35
N LYS A 291 -4.37 -49.68 -26.35
CA LYS A 291 -3.59 -50.44 -25.37
C LYS A 291 -4.48 -51.15 -24.34
N GLU A 292 -5.58 -50.54 -23.92
CA GLU A 292 -6.58 -51.19 -23.05
C GLU A 292 -7.32 -52.33 -23.77
N SER A 293 -7.76 -52.12 -25.00
CA SER A 293 -8.42 -53.17 -25.78
C SER A 293 -7.50 -54.34 -26.15
N SER A 294 -6.19 -54.14 -26.21
CA SER A 294 -5.20 -55.21 -26.43
C SER A 294 -4.74 -55.91 -25.14
N SER A 295 -4.91 -55.29 -23.98
CA SER A 295 -4.68 -55.93 -22.67
C SER A 295 -5.91 -56.70 -22.19
N ALA A 296 -7.14 -56.20 -22.41
CA ALA A 296 -8.38 -56.95 -22.14
C ALA A 296 -8.49 -58.25 -22.96
N LYS A 297 -7.95 -58.27 -24.19
CA LYS A 297 -7.87 -59.50 -25.02
C LYS A 297 -6.86 -60.53 -24.52
N LYS A 298 -5.99 -60.19 -23.56
CA LYS A 298 -5.03 -61.15 -22.95
C LYS A 298 -5.56 -61.79 -21.66
N GLU A 299 -6.67 -61.33 -21.09
CA GLU A 299 -7.23 -61.83 -19.83
C GLU A 299 -8.45 -62.77 -19.99
N GLU A 300 -8.92 -63.08 -21.21
CA GLU A 300 -9.93 -64.16 -21.40
C GLU A 300 -9.31 -65.56 -21.12
N PRO A 301 -9.88 -66.37 -20.20
CA PRO A 301 -9.20 -67.52 -19.63
C PRO A 301 -9.17 -68.75 -20.55
N LYS A 302 -8.00 -69.40 -20.59
CA LYS A 302 -7.75 -70.75 -21.13
C LYS A 302 -8.46 -71.83 -20.30
N ASP A 303 -9.79 -71.85 -20.30
CA ASP A 303 -10.54 -72.91 -19.63
C ASP A 303 -11.56 -73.53 -20.59
N LYS A 304 -11.06 -74.41 -21.47
CA LYS A 304 -11.83 -75.51 -22.08
C LYS A 304 -10.92 -76.38 -22.95
N LYS A 305 -10.90 -77.66 -22.59
CA LYS A 305 -10.35 -78.86 -23.28
C LYS A 305 -8.93 -79.25 -22.89
N LYS A 306 -8.86 -80.12 -21.87
CA LYS A 306 -8.32 -81.50 -22.01
C LYS A 306 -8.52 -82.25 -20.68
N GLU A 307 -9.62 -82.96 -20.54
CA GLU A 307 -9.69 -84.20 -19.77
C GLU A 307 -10.76 -85.11 -20.38
N VAL A 308 -10.60 -86.41 -20.19
CA VAL A 308 -11.37 -87.57 -20.69
C VAL A 308 -10.96 -88.13 -22.06
N LYS A 309 -9.83 -88.87 -22.07
CA LYS A 309 -9.73 -90.22 -22.65
C LYS A 309 -8.79 -91.04 -21.76
N GLY A 310 -9.28 -92.19 -21.27
CA GLY A 310 -8.52 -93.17 -20.50
C GLY A 310 -9.11 -93.39 -19.12
#